data_AF-A0A953Q7X4-F1
#
_entry.id   AF-A0A953Q7X4-F1
#
_cell.length_a   1.000
_cell.length_b   1.000
_cell.length_c   1.000
_cell.angle_alpha   90.00
_cell.angle_beta   90.00
_cell.angle_gamma   90.00
#
_symmetry.space_group_name_H-M   'P 1'
#
loop_
_entity.id
_entity.type
_entity.pdbx_description
1 polymer ?
#
loop_
_entity_poly.entity_id
_entity_poly.type
_entity_poly.pdbx_seq_one_letter_code
_entity_poly.pdbx_strand_id
1 'polypeptide(L)' 'MAKPKDGSVTADLETESHIPVRPLYTPADLEGWDYDRQVGYPGEYPFTRGVQTTMYRGKLWTMRQYA' A
#
# COMPACT_ATOMS: atom_id res chain seq x y z
N MET A 1 14.58 20.58 -32.70
CA MET A 1 13.46 20.72 -31.75
C MET A 1 12.66 19.43 -31.77
N ALA A 2 12.89 18.54 -30.80
CA ALA A 2 12.15 17.28 -30.69
C ALA A 2 10.76 17.58 -30.14
N LYS A 3 9.71 17.16 -30.85
CA LYS A 3 8.33 17.22 -30.33
C LYS A 3 8.24 16.38 -29.04
N PRO A 4 7.52 16.84 -28.01
CA PRO A 4 7.22 15.97 -26.86
C PRO A 4 6.39 14.80 -27.38
N LYS A 5 6.80 13.57 -27.05
CA LYS A 5 5.96 12.39 -27.27
C LYS A 5 4.88 12.42 -26.22
N ASP A 6 3.64 12.59 -26.64
CA ASP A 6 2.46 12.42 -25.81
C ASP A 6 2.45 10.98 -25.27
N GLY A 7 2.83 10.84 -24.01
CA GLY A 7 3.02 9.56 -23.32
C GLY A 7 1.73 8.95 -22.81
N SER A 8 0.65 8.97 -23.59
CA SER A 8 -0.62 8.35 -23.20
C SER A 8 -0.58 6.84 -23.51
N VAL A 9 0.11 6.06 -22.68
CA VAL A 9 -0.18 4.63 -22.59
C VAL A 9 -1.35 4.46 -21.63
N THR A 10 -2.56 4.69 -22.15
CA THR A 10 -3.82 4.41 -21.46
C THR A 10 -4.21 2.96 -21.72
N ALA A 11 -3.75 2.07 -20.87
CA ALA A 11 -4.63 1.02 -20.39
C ALA A 11 -5.01 1.44 -18.98
N ASP A 12 -6.29 1.71 -18.75
CA ASP A 12 -6.83 1.95 -17.41
C ASP A 12 -6.68 0.64 -16.63
N LEU A 13 -5.49 0.45 -16.03
CA LEU A 13 -5.20 -0.72 -15.21
C LEU A 13 -5.98 -0.53 -13.92
N GLU A 14 -6.94 -1.42 -13.68
CA GLU A 14 -7.73 -1.43 -12.47
C GLU A 14 -7.46 -2.70 -11.67
N THR A 15 -7.58 -2.62 -10.35
CA THR A 15 -7.63 -3.81 -9.50
C THR A 15 -8.97 -4.55 -9.70
N GLU A 16 -9.08 -5.78 -9.20
CA GLU A 16 -10.36 -6.52 -9.18
C GLU A 16 -11.48 -5.79 -8.39
N SER A 17 -11.11 -4.82 -7.57
CA SER A 17 -12.04 -3.95 -6.84
C SER A 17 -12.38 -2.65 -7.60
N HIS A 18 -12.00 -2.53 -8.87
CA HIS A 18 -12.23 -1.36 -9.74
C HIS A 18 -11.53 -0.08 -9.22
N ILE A 19 -10.33 -0.23 -8.68
CA ILE A 19 -9.50 0.91 -8.25
C ILE A 19 -8.47 1.19 -9.35
N PRO A 20 -8.45 2.41 -9.93
CA PRO A 20 -7.44 2.79 -10.93
C PRO A 20 -6.02 2.74 -10.38
N VAL A 21 -5.11 2.13 -11.14
CA VAL A 21 -3.70 1.95 -10.79
C VAL A 21 -2.85 2.84 -11.69
N ARG A 22 -2.09 3.74 -11.07
CA ARG A 22 -1.17 4.61 -11.81
C ARG A 22 0.12 3.87 -12.17
N PRO A 23 0.79 4.20 -13.28
CA PRO A 23 2.06 3.58 -13.67
C PRO A 23 3.21 3.81 -12.68
N LEU A 24 3.12 4.87 -11.89
CA LEU A 24 4.14 5.27 -10.93
C LEU A 24 3.50 5.95 -9.73
N TYR A 25 3.92 5.55 -8.53
CA TYR A 25 3.62 6.22 -7.27
C TYR A 25 4.92 6.79 -6.69
N THR A 26 4.87 8.00 -6.17
CA THR A 26 5.99 8.83 -5.72
C THR A 26 5.66 9.46 -4.37
N PRO A 27 6.64 10.05 -3.66
CA PRO A 27 6.35 10.79 -2.43
C PRO A 27 5.36 11.95 -2.60
N ALA A 28 5.23 12.54 -3.80
CA ALA A 28 4.24 13.58 -4.07
C ALA A 28 2.79 13.07 -3.92
N ASP A 29 2.59 11.77 -4.02
CA ASP A 29 1.28 11.13 -3.88
C ASP A 29 0.85 10.93 -2.42
N LEU A 30 1.72 11.30 -1.49
CA LEU A 30 1.48 11.28 -0.05
C LEU A 30 1.30 12.71 0.49
N GLU A 31 0.90 13.67 -0.34
CA GLU A 31 0.63 15.04 0.13
C GLU A 31 -0.45 15.06 1.22
N GLY A 32 -0.14 15.68 2.37
CA GLY A 32 -1.03 15.70 3.54
C GLY A 32 -1.08 14.39 4.34
N TRP A 33 -0.21 13.43 4.03
CA TRP A 33 -0.13 12.15 4.73
C TRP A 33 0.64 12.28 6.06
N ASP A 34 0.09 11.71 7.12
CA ASP A 34 0.68 11.72 8.47
C ASP A 34 0.98 10.28 8.88
N TYR A 35 2.28 9.97 8.93
CA TYR A 35 2.78 8.64 9.23
C TYR A 35 2.28 8.13 10.59
N ASP A 36 2.38 8.94 11.65
CA ASP A 36 2.07 8.49 13.01
C ASP A 36 0.57 8.24 13.18
N ARG A 37 -0.26 9.08 12.54
CA ARG A 37 -1.71 8.94 12.60
C ARG A 37 -2.26 7.82 11.71
N GLN A 38 -1.69 7.60 10.53
CA GLN A 38 -2.28 6.74 9.50
C GLN A 38 -1.64 5.36 9.46
N VAL A 39 -0.35 5.24 9.82
CA VAL A 39 0.38 3.96 9.84
C VAL A 39 0.80 3.56 11.25
N GLY A 40 1.42 4.48 12.00
CA GLY A 40 1.87 4.27 13.38
C GLY A 40 2.90 3.13 13.55
N TYR A 41 2.98 2.61 14.78
CA TYR A 41 3.84 1.49 15.15
C TYR A 41 3.06 0.17 15.28
N PRO A 42 3.69 -1.00 15.03
CA PRO A 42 3.04 -2.29 15.25
C PRO A 42 2.61 -2.47 16.71
N GLY A 43 1.42 -3.02 16.95
CA GLY A 43 0.88 -3.20 18.30
C GLY A 43 0.23 -1.96 18.92
N GLU A 44 0.19 -0.85 18.19
CA GLU A 44 -0.45 0.40 18.61
C GLU A 44 -1.52 0.83 17.59
N TYR A 45 -2.53 1.57 18.03
CA TYR A 45 -3.55 2.14 17.12
C TYR A 45 -2.86 3.03 16.07
N PRO A 46 -3.25 3.00 14.78
CA PRO A 46 -4.42 2.33 14.18
C PRO A 46 -4.21 0.85 13.78
N PHE A 47 -3.13 0.22 14.22
CA PHE A 47 -2.78 -1.18 13.94
C PHE A 47 -2.56 -1.49 12.45
N THR A 48 -2.33 -0.48 11.61
CA THR A 48 -2.05 -0.63 10.17
C THR A 48 -0.83 -1.53 9.92
N ARG A 49 0.16 -1.51 10.82
CA ARG A 49 1.36 -2.38 10.75
C ARG A 49 1.21 -3.72 11.50
N GLY A 50 0.02 -4.04 11.99
CA GLY A 50 -0.30 -5.26 12.72
C GLY A 50 -0.62 -5.02 14.19
N VAL A 51 -1.37 -5.96 14.77
CA VAL A 51 -1.91 -5.87 16.14
C VAL A 51 -0.91 -6.27 17.24
N GLN A 52 0.22 -6.89 16.88
CA GLN A 52 1.25 -7.32 17.83
C GLN A 52 2.54 -6.54 17.57
N THR A 53 3.23 -6.12 18.63
CA THR A 53 4.50 -5.37 18.53
C THR A 53 5.60 -6.14 17.81
N THR A 54 5.68 -7.46 18.01
CA THR A 54 6.72 -8.31 17.39
C THR A 54 6.26 -9.06 16.15
N MET A 55 4.95 -9.09 15.87
CA MET A 55 4.32 -9.87 14.79
C MET A 55 4.94 -11.28 14.66
N TYR A 56 5.25 -11.70 13.42
CA TYR A 56 5.75 -13.02 13.08
C TYR A 56 7.21 -13.28 13.51
N ARG A 57 7.91 -12.29 14.07
CA ARG A 57 9.20 -12.53 14.75
C ARG A 57 9.00 -13.16 16.12
N GLY A 58 7.86 -12.93 16.77
CA GLY A 58 7.51 -13.54 18.06
C GLY A 58 6.70 -14.82 17.92
N LYS A 59 5.65 -14.79 17.10
CA LYS A 59 4.79 -15.95 16.83
C LYS A 59 4.35 -15.97 15.38
N LEU A 60 4.66 -17.05 14.67
CA LEU A 60 4.19 -17.25 13.29
C LEU A 60 2.67 -17.29 13.22
N TRP A 61 2.11 -16.99 12.04
CA TRP A 61 0.69 -17.18 11.80
C TRP A 61 0.32 -18.66 11.97
N THR A 62 -0.91 -18.92 12.41
CA THR A 62 -1.40 -20.29 12.49
C THR A 62 -1.71 -20.80 11.09
N MET A 63 -1.00 -21.83 10.64
CA MET A 63 -1.38 -22.58 9.44
C MET A 63 -2.65 -23.40 9.76
N ARG A 64 -3.78 -23.03 9.15
CA ARG A 64 -5.07 -23.71 9.34
C ARG A 64 -5.46 -24.41 8.05
N GLN A 65 -5.39 -25.74 8.03
CA GLN A 65 -6.00 -26.52 6.96
C GLN A 65 -7.51 -26.61 7.20
N TYR A 66 -8.28 -26.28 6.16
CA TYR A 66 -9.69 -26.62 6.11
C TYR A 66 -9.80 -28.10 5.82
N ALA A 67 -10.67 -28.79 6.56
CA ALA A 67 -11.02 -30.19 6.37
C ALA A 67 -12.53 -30.27 6.09
#